data_AF-A0A2E5H5J4-F1
#
_entry.id   AF-A0A2E5H5J4-F1
#
_cell.length_a   1.000
_cell.length_b   1.000
_cell.length_c   1.000
_cell.angle_alpha   90.00
_cell.angle_beta   90.00
_cell.angle_gamma   90.00
#
_symmetry.space_group_name_H-M   'P 1'
#
loop_
_entity.id
_entity.type
_entity.pdbx_description
1 polymer ?
#
loop_
_entity_poly.entity_id
_entity_poly.type
_entity_poly.pdbx_seq_one_letter_code
_entity_poly.pdbx_strand_id
1 'polypeptide(L)'
;MPKSESTKSAQMREVIDRLTEDPKDPFETDIWPPSGGTYDIKSLQSMVARQLMDLAKTIATADIDEPADPFYVRRVYKMLYSKDNPVFQGKLETLVTAYDKLARQNRHKKQFGDIT
;
A
#
# COMPACT_ATOMS: atom_id res chain seq x y z
N MET A 1 -24.81 19.65 -38.23
CA MET A 1 -23.98 20.08 -37.08
C MET A 1 -22.80 19.13 -36.95
N PRO A 2 -21.54 19.61 -36.88
CA PRO A 2 -20.37 18.74 -36.92
C PRO A 2 -20.13 18.11 -35.53
N LYS A 3 -20.05 16.79 -35.48
CA LYS A 3 -19.83 15.99 -34.25
C LYS A 3 -18.42 16.16 -33.63
N SER A 4 -17.52 16.91 -34.26
CA SER A 4 -16.10 17.02 -33.88
C SER A 4 -15.79 18.06 -32.81
N GLU A 5 -16.60 19.11 -32.68
CA GLU A 5 -16.42 20.15 -31.64
C GLU A 5 -16.90 19.68 -30.26
N SER A 6 -17.94 18.84 -30.24
CA SER A 6 -18.49 18.21 -29.04
C SER A 6 -17.49 17.24 -28.38
N THR A 7 -16.68 16.52 -29.15
CA THR A 7 -15.70 15.55 -28.62
C THR A 7 -14.48 16.24 -28.02
N LYS A 8 -14.01 17.32 -28.65
CA LYS A 8 -12.88 18.13 -28.13
C LYS A 8 -13.24 18.86 -26.85
N SER A 9 -14.46 19.40 -26.77
CA SER A 9 -14.94 20.10 -25.57
C SER A 9 -15.20 19.15 -24.40
N ALA A 10 -15.67 17.92 -24.66
CA ALA A 10 -15.78 16.88 -23.64
C ALA A 10 -14.41 16.43 -23.11
N GLN A 11 -13.44 16.21 -24.00
CA GLN A 11 -12.06 15.88 -23.60
C GLN A 11 -11.38 17.01 -22.83
N MET A 12 -11.58 18.27 -23.22
CA MET A 12 -11.07 19.42 -22.47
C MET A 12 -11.70 19.54 -21.07
N ARG A 13 -13.00 19.28 -20.93
CA ARG A 13 -13.65 19.24 -19.62
C ARG A 13 -13.10 18.13 -18.74
N GLU A 14 -12.89 16.93 -19.28
CA GLU A 14 -12.29 15.80 -18.55
C GLU A 14 -10.83 16.07 -18.14
N VAL A 15 -10.09 16.85 -18.92
CA VAL A 15 -8.72 17.28 -18.55
C VAL A 15 -8.77 18.36 -17.47
N ILE A 16 -9.68 19.34 -17.58
CA ILE A 16 -9.85 20.39 -16.58
C ILE A 16 -10.33 19.79 -15.25
N ASP A 17 -11.32 18.90 -15.27
CA ASP A 17 -11.83 18.22 -14.07
C ASP A 17 -10.72 17.46 -13.35
N ARG A 18 -9.86 16.73 -14.10
CA ARG A 18 -8.65 16.06 -13.56
C ARG A 18 -7.59 17.02 -13.01
N LEU A 19 -7.55 18.26 -13.48
CA LEU A 19 -6.62 19.30 -13.00
C LEU A 19 -7.19 20.08 -11.82
N THR A 20 -8.51 20.12 -11.65
CA THR A 20 -9.22 20.79 -10.54
C THR A 20 -9.57 19.88 -9.37
N GLU A 21 -9.51 18.56 -9.52
CA GLU A 21 -9.50 17.65 -8.38
C GLU A 21 -8.22 17.94 -7.57
N ASP A 22 -8.39 18.52 -6.38
CA ASP A 22 -7.34 18.70 -5.38
C ASP A 22 -6.53 17.39 -5.32
N PRO A 23 -5.17 17.43 -5.40
CA PRO A 23 -4.39 16.21 -5.46
C PRO A 23 -4.65 15.40 -4.20
N LYS A 24 -5.54 14.42 -4.34
CA LYS A 24 -5.97 13.52 -3.27
C LYS A 24 -4.70 13.02 -2.59
N ASP A 25 -4.62 13.14 -1.26
CA ASP A 25 -3.44 12.69 -0.51
C ASP A 25 -3.10 11.29 -1.04
N PRO A 26 -1.92 11.10 -1.62
CA PRO A 26 -1.64 9.85 -2.31
C PRO A 26 -1.58 8.67 -1.32
N PHE A 27 -1.54 8.95 0.00
CA PHE A 27 -1.73 7.98 1.07
C PHE A 27 -3.19 7.63 1.40
N GLU A 28 -4.15 8.45 0.99
CA GLU A 28 -5.60 8.21 1.08
C GLU A 28 -6.16 7.52 -0.17
N THR A 29 -5.28 7.12 -1.08
CA THR A 29 -5.68 6.35 -2.26
C THR A 29 -6.11 4.95 -1.85
N ASP A 30 -7.31 4.57 -2.28
CA ASP A 30 -7.86 3.23 -2.08
C ASP A 30 -7.01 2.17 -2.79
N ILE A 31 -6.70 1.11 -2.06
CA ILE A 31 -5.93 -0.04 -2.53
C ILE A 31 -6.70 -1.32 -2.21
N TRP A 32 -6.60 -2.26 -3.13
CA TRP A 32 -7.32 -3.52 -3.10
C TRP A 32 -6.34 -4.69 -3.05
N PRO A 33 -5.93 -5.12 -1.85
CA PRO A 33 -5.14 -6.33 -1.72
C PRO A 33 -5.95 -7.57 -2.11
N PRO A 34 -5.32 -8.60 -2.73
CA PRO A 34 -6.00 -9.85 -3.11
C PRO A 34 -6.63 -10.60 -1.93
N SER A 35 -6.21 -10.27 -0.70
CA SER A 35 -6.77 -10.81 0.54
C SER A 35 -8.18 -10.31 0.86
N GLY A 36 -8.73 -9.39 0.06
CA GLY A 36 -10.04 -8.76 0.28
C GLY A 36 -9.97 -7.49 1.13
N GLY A 37 -10.98 -6.62 0.96
CA GLY A 37 -11.11 -5.32 1.61
C GLY A 37 -10.56 -4.15 0.79
N THR A 38 -11.12 -2.96 1.00
CA THR A 38 -10.57 -1.68 0.51
C THR A 38 -9.85 -1.00 1.65
N TYR A 39 -8.60 -0.61 1.44
CA TYR A 39 -7.80 0.09 2.44
C TYR A 39 -7.11 1.28 1.81
N ASP A 40 -6.94 2.37 2.56
CA ASP A 40 -5.94 3.38 2.23
C ASP A 40 -4.52 2.90 2.61
N ILE A 41 -3.47 3.59 2.11
CA ILE A 41 -2.07 3.21 2.36
C ILE A 41 -1.73 3.27 3.85
N LYS A 42 -2.23 4.26 4.60
CA LYS A 42 -1.93 4.43 6.04
C LYS A 42 -2.53 3.29 6.86
N SER A 43 -3.77 2.90 6.55
CA SER A 43 -4.51 1.81 7.17
C SER A 43 -3.83 0.47 6.88
N LEU A 44 -3.49 0.20 5.62
CA LEU A 44 -2.78 -1.03 5.24
C LEU A 44 -1.40 -1.12 5.91
N GLN A 45 -0.65 -0.03 5.91
CA GLN A 45 0.64 0.08 6.62
C GLN A 45 0.49 -0.21 8.10
N SER A 46 -0.47 0.42 8.77
CA SER A 46 -0.70 0.26 10.21
C SER A 46 -1.04 -1.18 10.57
N MET A 47 -1.84 -1.86 9.74
CA MET A 47 -2.18 -3.26 9.93
C MET A 47 -0.96 -4.17 9.79
N VAL A 48 -0.19 -4.03 8.71
CA VAL A 48 1.03 -4.82 8.48
C VAL A 48 2.04 -4.59 9.61
N ALA A 49 2.26 -3.35 10.02
CA ALA A 49 3.18 -2.99 11.09
C ALA A 49 2.76 -3.59 12.44
N ARG A 50 1.47 -3.55 12.79
CA ARG A 50 0.95 -4.15 14.02
C ARG A 50 1.17 -5.66 14.05
N GLN A 51 0.88 -6.34 12.94
CA GLN A 51 1.09 -7.79 12.84
C GLN A 51 2.55 -8.17 13.01
N LEU A 52 3.48 -7.41 12.41
CA LEU A 52 4.91 -7.61 12.60
C LEU A 52 5.37 -7.31 14.03
N MET A 53 4.84 -6.26 14.66
CA MET A 53 5.17 -5.91 16.05
C MET A 53 4.71 -7.00 17.03
N ASP A 54 3.49 -7.52 16.85
CA ASP A 54 2.95 -8.59 17.69
C ASP A 54 3.82 -9.86 17.55
N LEU A 55 4.21 -10.23 16.33
CA LEU A 55 5.16 -11.32 16.10
C LEU A 55 6.50 -11.08 16.81
N ALA A 56 7.08 -9.89 16.64
CA ALA A 56 8.36 -9.54 17.23
C ALA A 56 8.31 -9.63 18.76
N LYS A 57 7.25 -9.12 19.39
CA LYS A 57 7.01 -9.24 20.84
C LYS A 57 6.92 -10.70 21.27
N THR A 58 6.27 -11.54 20.48
CA THR A 58 6.08 -12.96 20.81
C THR A 58 7.40 -13.76 20.79
N ILE A 59 8.39 -13.32 20.01
CA ILE A 59 9.73 -13.92 19.99
C ILE A 59 10.64 -13.27 21.05
N ALA A 60 10.58 -11.94 21.18
CA ALA A 60 11.50 -11.17 22.01
C ALA A 60 11.36 -11.41 23.51
N THR A 61 10.29 -12.10 23.96
CA THR A 61 10.16 -12.57 25.35
C THR A 61 10.95 -13.85 25.63
N ALA A 62 11.63 -14.43 24.62
CA ALA A 62 12.59 -15.51 24.85
C ALA A 62 13.83 -14.98 25.58
N ASP A 63 14.11 -15.51 26.76
CA ASP A 63 15.39 -15.32 27.45
C ASP A 63 16.20 -16.63 27.38
N ILE A 64 17.49 -16.58 27.70
CA ILE A 64 18.36 -17.76 27.80
C ILE A 64 17.79 -18.78 28.80
N ASP A 65 17.18 -18.29 29.88
CA ASP A 65 16.61 -19.12 30.95
C ASP A 65 15.15 -19.54 30.68
N GLU A 66 14.45 -18.84 29.79
CA GLU A 66 13.06 -19.12 29.38
C GLU A 66 12.94 -19.05 27.85
N PRO A 67 13.27 -20.13 27.12
CA PRO A 67 13.19 -20.14 25.67
C PRO A 67 11.75 -19.89 25.22
N ALA A 68 11.57 -19.11 24.14
CA ALA A 68 10.24 -18.95 23.55
C ALA A 68 9.64 -20.31 23.19
N ASP A 69 8.34 -20.45 23.44
CA ASP A 69 7.58 -21.63 23.01
C ASP A 69 7.87 -21.92 21.52
N PRO A 70 8.33 -23.13 21.17
CA PRO A 70 8.56 -23.53 19.77
C PRO A 70 7.39 -23.26 18.83
N PHE A 71 6.15 -23.25 19.35
CA PHE A 71 4.95 -22.91 18.58
C PHE A 71 4.90 -21.43 18.16
N TYR A 72 5.47 -20.51 18.95
CA TYR A 72 5.56 -19.09 18.57
C TYR A 72 6.53 -18.88 17.41
N VAL A 73 7.71 -19.50 17.47
CA VAL A 73 8.68 -19.47 16.35
C VAL A 73 8.07 -20.05 15.08
N ARG A 74 7.34 -21.17 15.20
CA ARG A 74 6.63 -21.79 14.06
C ARG A 74 5.52 -20.89 13.51
N ARG A 75 4.81 -20.14 14.35
CA ARG A 75 3.78 -19.19 13.92
C ARG A 75 4.37 -18.01 13.17
N VAL A 76 5.52 -17.50 13.62
CA VAL A 76 6.25 -16.43 12.93
C VAL A 76 6.71 -16.91 11.57
N TYR A 77 7.33 -18.10 11.51
CA TYR A 77 7.71 -18.74 10.25
C TYR A 77 6.53 -18.80 9.28
N LYS A 78 5.38 -19.33 9.71
CA LYS A 78 4.18 -19.42 8.86
C LYS A 78 3.64 -18.06 8.41
N MET A 79 3.74 -17.02 9.24
CA MET A 79 3.24 -15.69 8.88
C MET A 79 4.18 -14.98 7.88
N LEU A 80 5.49 -15.11 8.06
CA LEU A 80 6.48 -14.50 7.18
C LEU A 80 6.67 -15.27 5.87
N TYR A 81 6.45 -16.58 5.88
CA TYR A 81 6.61 -17.40 4.69
C TYR A 81 5.38 -17.29 3.79
N SER A 82 5.58 -16.66 2.63
CA SER A 82 4.53 -16.31 1.65
C SER A 82 3.56 -17.46 1.33
N LYS A 83 4.09 -18.66 1.13
CA LYS A 83 3.28 -19.85 0.80
C LYS A 83 2.36 -20.31 1.94
N ASP A 84 2.73 -20.02 3.19
CA ASP A 84 1.99 -20.45 4.38
C ASP A 84 0.97 -19.41 4.86
N ASN A 85 1.05 -18.17 4.36
CA ASN A 85 0.10 -17.10 4.66
C ASN A 85 -0.11 -16.14 3.45
N PRO A 86 -0.93 -16.55 2.46
CA PRO A 86 -1.17 -15.75 1.26
C PRO A 86 -1.89 -14.42 1.55
N VAL A 87 -2.59 -14.33 2.70
CA VAL A 87 -3.28 -13.12 3.13
C VAL A 87 -2.28 -12.04 3.56
N PHE A 88 -1.34 -12.38 4.43
CA PHE A 88 -0.30 -11.43 4.85
C PHE A 88 0.61 -11.05 3.69
N GLN A 89 0.98 -12.05 2.87
CA GLN A 89 1.75 -11.82 1.64
C GLN A 89 1.05 -10.81 0.73
N GLY A 90 -0.21 -11.06 0.38
CA GLY A 90 -0.96 -10.17 -0.52
C GLY A 90 -1.05 -8.74 0.01
N LYS A 91 -1.21 -8.57 1.33
CA LYS A 91 -1.19 -7.24 1.97
C LYS A 91 0.16 -6.56 1.88
N LEU A 92 1.24 -7.28 2.18
CA LEU A 92 2.60 -6.73 2.13
C LEU A 92 3.01 -6.37 0.70
N GLU A 93 2.76 -7.24 -0.28
CA GLU A 93 3.06 -7.00 -1.70
C GLU A 93 2.27 -5.80 -2.25
N THR A 94 1.00 -5.69 -1.86
CA THR A 94 0.15 -4.55 -2.23
C THR A 94 0.70 -3.25 -1.62
N LEU A 95 1.11 -3.28 -0.36
CA LEU A 95 1.72 -2.13 0.31
C LEU A 95 3.03 -1.70 -0.37
N VAL A 96 3.92 -2.65 -0.68
CA VAL A 96 5.18 -2.38 -1.40
C VAL A 96 4.90 -1.76 -2.77
N THR A 97 3.97 -2.34 -3.53
CA THR A 97 3.58 -1.83 -4.85
C THR A 97 3.03 -0.40 -4.78
N ALA A 98 2.22 -0.11 -3.76
CA ALA A 98 1.69 1.22 -3.52
C ALA A 98 2.81 2.24 -3.23
N TYR A 99 3.76 1.88 -2.36
CA TYR A 99 4.93 2.71 -2.06
C TYR A 99 5.85 2.90 -3.26
N ASP A 100 6.06 1.88 -4.11
CA ASP A 100 6.81 2.00 -5.35
C ASP A 100 6.15 2.98 -6.32
N LYS A 101 4.81 2.97 -6.39
CA LYS A 101 4.04 3.93 -7.20
C LYS A 101 4.23 5.36 -6.68
N LEU A 102 4.16 5.57 -5.37
CA LEU A 102 4.45 6.87 -4.73
C LEU A 102 5.88 7.34 -5.04
N ALA A 103 6.86 6.45 -4.92
CA ALA A 103 8.26 6.76 -5.20
C ALA A 103 8.47 7.18 -6.67
N ARG A 104 7.84 6.47 -7.61
CA ARG A 104 7.87 6.82 -9.05
C ARG A 104 7.19 8.16 -9.33
N GLN A 105 6.04 8.43 -8.72
CA GLN A 105 5.35 9.72 -8.83
C GLN A 105 6.21 10.87 -8.29
N ASN A 106 6.83 10.69 -7.13
CA ASN A 106 7.74 11.68 -6.55
C ASN A 106 8.97 11.92 -7.42
N ARG A 107 9.54 10.86 -8.02
CA ARG A 107 10.65 10.98 -8.98
C ARG A 107 10.23 11.73 -10.24
N HIS A 108 9.04 11.45 -10.77
CA HIS A 108 8.49 12.15 -11.93
C HIS A 108 8.25 13.63 -11.63
N LYS A 109 7.64 13.97 -10.49
CA LYS A 109 7.46 15.36 -10.04
C LYS A 109 8.79 16.11 -9.90
N LYS A 110 9.83 15.46 -9.38
CA LYS A 110 11.20 16.01 -9.31
C LYS A 110 11.87 16.20 -10.68
N GLN A 111 11.60 15.32 -11.64
CA GLN A 111 12.21 15.39 -12.98
C GLN A 111 11.52 16.39 -13.92
N PHE A 112 10.21 16.62 -13.74
CA PHE A 112 9.41 17.47 -14.63
C PHE A 112 8.87 18.74 -13.98
N GLY A 113 9.27 19.05 -12.73
CA GLY A 113 9.24 20.41 -12.19
C GLY A 113 8.00 20.83 -11.39
N ASP A 114 7.31 19.91 -10.70
CA ASP A 114 6.20 20.27 -9.80
C ASP A 114 6.64 20.52 -8.34
N ILE A 115 7.94 20.78 -8.13
CA ILE A 115 8.46 21.21 -6.83
C ILE A 115 9.30 22.47 -7.07
N THR A 116 8.65 23.64 -7.02
CA THR A 116 9.30 24.90 -6.64
C THR A 116 9.60 24.89 -5.16
#